data_AF-A0A945VHJ6-F1
#
_entry.id   AF-A0A945VHJ6-F1
#
_cell.length_a   1.000
_cell.length_b   1.000
_cell.length_c   1.000
_cell.angle_alpha   90.00
_cell.angle_beta   90.00
_cell.angle_gamma   90.00
#
_symmetry.space_group_name_H-M   'P 1'
#
loop_
_entity.id
_entity.type
_entity.pdbx_description
1 polymer ?
#
loop_
_entity_poly.entity_id
_entity_poly.type
_entity_poly.pdbx_seq_one_letter_code
_entity_poly.pdbx_strand_id
1 'polypeptide(L)'
;MDGVYKDKDLLGGLHLDSKTIVINEQIAGQDGRMHFTAAHELGHLILHANENKKCKEIDNNPKDDKNIEMEADLFASFLLMPTSNVKKAFFKVRKSPLKMTDHRFFGLIKKKRSRKERAIFIANKIRKIGGFENVSKLAFLNRLIGMNLIKGISYQSYRNKPKN
;
A
#
# COMPACT_ATOMS: atom_id res chain seq x y z
N MET A 1 18.94 -15.42 18.49
CA MET A 1 18.31 -14.36 17.66
C MET A 1 18.55 -14.80 16.23
N ASP A 2 17.58 -15.54 15.70
CA ASP A 2 17.84 -16.52 14.66
C ASP A 2 17.57 -15.92 13.28
N GLY A 3 18.41 -16.31 12.33
CA GLY A 3 18.65 -15.69 11.02
C GLY A 3 17.49 -15.68 10.01
N VAL A 4 16.25 -15.60 10.46
CA VAL A 4 15.02 -15.51 9.63
C VAL A 4 14.92 -14.16 8.89
N TYR A 5 15.60 -13.11 9.37
CA TYR A 5 15.53 -11.76 8.78
C TYR A 5 16.67 -11.43 7.80
N LYS A 6 17.39 -12.43 7.28
CA LYS A 6 18.34 -12.24 6.18
C LYS A 6 17.66 -12.07 4.82
N ASP A 7 16.37 -12.41 4.73
CA ASP A 7 15.60 -12.22 3.51
C ASP A 7 15.12 -10.78 3.38
N LYS A 8 15.51 -10.12 2.29
CA LYS A 8 15.19 -8.71 2.01
C LYS A 8 13.71 -8.50 1.70
N ASP A 9 12.99 -9.58 1.39
CA ASP A 9 11.57 -9.55 1.08
C ASP A 9 10.67 -9.69 2.31
N LEU A 10 11.25 -10.01 3.48
CA LEU A 10 10.51 -10.10 4.75
C LEU A 10 10.62 -8.80 5.56
N LEU A 11 9.65 -7.90 5.38
CA LEU A 11 9.64 -6.57 6.00
C LEU A 11 9.09 -6.56 7.43
N GLY A 12 8.37 -7.61 7.83
CA GLY A 12 7.77 -7.77 9.15
C GLY A 12 7.48 -9.24 9.45
N GLY A 13 7.04 -9.52 10.66
CA GLY A 13 6.54 -10.83 11.02
C GLY A 13 5.79 -10.83 12.35
N LEU A 14 4.74 -11.64 12.40
CA LEU A 14 3.94 -11.89 13.59
C LEU A 14 4.45 -13.12 14.35
N HIS A 15 4.74 -12.96 15.65
CA HIS A 15 5.01 -14.06 16.57
C HIS A 15 3.75 -14.27 17.42
N LEU A 16 2.94 -15.27 17.06
CA LEU A 16 1.65 -15.53 17.72
C LEU A 16 1.83 -15.94 19.19
N ASP A 17 2.83 -16.78 19.48
CA ASP A 17 3.10 -17.28 20.84
C ASP A 17 3.45 -16.15 21.83
N SER A 18 4.17 -15.13 21.35
CA SER A 18 4.56 -13.96 22.14
C SER A 18 3.69 -12.73 21.89
N LYS A 19 2.63 -12.84 21.07
CA LYS A 19 1.76 -11.74 20.65
C LYS A 19 2.54 -10.49 20.20
N THR A 20 3.66 -10.69 19.52
CA THR A 20 4.60 -9.62 19.18
C THR A 20 4.66 -9.43 17.67
N ILE A 21 4.49 -8.17 17.22
CA ILE A 21 4.76 -7.76 15.84
C ILE A 21 6.21 -7.28 15.76
N VAL A 22 6.98 -7.87 14.86
CA VAL A 22 8.36 -7.47 14.58
C VAL A 22 8.40 -6.76 13.24
N ILE A 23 9.08 -5.61 13.19
CA ILE A 23 9.28 -4.82 11.97
C ILE A 23 10.76 -4.85 11.65
N ASN A 24 11.10 -5.08 10.38
CA ASN A 24 12.48 -5.11 9.93
C ASN A 24 13.15 -3.73 10.08
N GLU A 25 14.30 -3.68 10.75
CA GLU A 25 15.06 -2.44 10.96
C GLU A 25 15.51 -1.77 9.66
N GLN A 26 15.56 -2.49 8.53
CA GLN A 26 15.91 -1.92 7.22
C GLN A 26 14.94 -0.83 6.73
N ILE A 27 13.71 -0.80 7.27
CA ILE A 27 12.74 0.28 7.00
C ILE A 27 12.71 1.35 8.09
N ALA A 28 13.61 1.30 9.07
CA ALA A 28 13.75 2.34 10.09
C ALA A 28 14.01 3.71 9.44
N GLY A 29 13.32 4.75 9.93
CA GLY A 29 13.34 6.10 9.35
C GLY A 29 12.47 6.28 8.10
N GLN A 30 11.72 5.25 7.69
CA GLN A 30 10.69 5.34 6.65
C GLN A 30 9.31 5.15 7.29
N ASP A 31 8.86 6.11 8.08
CA ASP A 31 7.61 6.04 8.87
C ASP A 31 6.42 5.52 8.05
N GLY A 32 6.27 5.97 6.81
CA GLY A 32 5.21 5.53 5.92
C GLY A 32 5.26 4.06 5.51
N ARG A 33 6.45 3.44 5.49
CA ARG A 33 6.59 1.99 5.31
C ARG A 33 6.42 1.26 6.64
N MET A 34 7.00 1.78 7.72
CA MET A 34 6.89 1.17 9.05
C MET A 34 5.44 1.05 9.50
N HIS A 35 4.66 2.13 9.42
CA HIS A 35 3.23 2.10 9.78
C HIS A 35 2.43 1.13 8.92
N PHE A 36 2.73 1.08 7.61
CA PHE A 36 2.02 0.18 6.70
C PHE A 36 2.33 -1.28 7.00
N THR A 37 3.60 -1.62 7.23
CA THR A 37 4.03 -2.96 7.66
C THR A 37 3.40 -3.33 9.00
N ALA A 38 3.45 -2.46 10.00
CA ALA A 38 2.83 -2.71 11.31
C ALA A 38 1.32 -2.99 11.19
N ALA A 39 0.62 -2.17 10.41
CA ALA A 39 -0.81 -2.31 10.18
C ALA A 39 -1.15 -3.57 9.36
N HIS A 40 -0.26 -4.00 8.45
CA HIS A 40 -0.40 -5.23 7.68
C HIS A 40 -0.28 -6.47 8.59
N GLU A 41 0.75 -6.54 9.45
CA GLU A 41 0.89 -7.62 10.44
C GLU A 41 -0.28 -7.64 11.44
N LEU A 42 -0.80 -6.47 11.81
CA LEU A 42 -2.00 -6.38 12.62
C LEU A 42 -3.24 -6.91 11.88
N GLY A 43 -3.33 -6.68 10.57
CA GLY A 43 -4.36 -7.27 9.71
C GLY A 43 -4.31 -8.79 9.73
N HIS A 44 -3.10 -9.36 9.61
CA HIS A 44 -2.89 -10.80 9.78
C HIS A 44 -3.39 -11.32 11.13
N LEU A 45 -3.03 -10.64 12.22
CA LEU A 45 -3.49 -11.03 13.55
C LEU A 45 -5.02 -10.94 13.70
N ILE A 46 -5.66 -9.87 13.22
CA ILE A 46 -7.09 -9.64 13.46
C ILE A 46 -7.96 -10.50 12.54
N LEU A 47 -7.60 -10.60 11.26
CA LEU A 47 -8.42 -11.28 10.25
C LEU A 47 -8.12 -12.78 10.18
N HIS A 48 -6.87 -13.18 10.44
CA HIS A 48 -6.38 -14.52 10.09
C HIS A 48 -5.88 -15.34 11.29
N ALA A 49 -5.79 -14.80 12.52
CA ALA A 49 -5.24 -15.57 13.66
C ALA A 49 -6.10 -16.77 14.13
N ASN A 50 -7.40 -16.78 13.83
CA ASN A 50 -8.30 -17.90 14.16
C ASN A 50 -8.49 -18.88 12.99
N GLU A 51 -8.04 -18.51 11.79
CA GLU A 51 -7.92 -19.49 10.72
C GLU A 51 -6.72 -20.36 11.11
N ASN A 52 -6.92 -21.65 11.40
CA ASN A 52 -5.87 -22.61 11.82
C ASN A 52 -4.71 -22.79 10.81
N LYS A 53 -4.58 -21.89 9.84
CA LYS A 53 -3.42 -21.69 9.00
C LYS A 53 -2.37 -20.98 9.83
N LYS A 54 -1.46 -21.76 10.43
CA LYS A 54 -0.22 -21.23 11.00
C LYS A 54 0.31 -20.15 10.07
N CYS A 55 0.31 -18.90 10.52
CA CYS A 55 1.07 -17.86 9.87
C CYS A 55 2.53 -18.35 9.86
N LYS A 56 3.00 -18.88 8.72
CA LYS A 56 4.27 -19.61 8.46
C LYS A 56 4.26 -21.15 8.42
N GLU A 57 3.13 -21.83 8.24
CA GLU A 57 3.19 -23.07 7.45
C GLU A 57 2.62 -22.76 6.08
N ILE A 58 3.49 -22.94 5.07
CA ILE A 58 3.20 -22.84 3.65
C ILE A 58 2.05 -23.80 3.37
N ASP A 59 0.82 -23.30 3.48
CA ASP A 59 -0.35 -24.05 3.09
C ASP A 59 -0.32 -24.08 1.57
N ASN A 60 -0.33 -25.28 0.99
CA ASN A 60 0.13 -25.55 -0.39
C ASN A 60 -0.79 -24.99 -1.50
N ASN A 61 -1.60 -23.97 -1.22
CA ASN A 61 -2.50 -23.33 -2.17
C ASN A 61 -2.16 -21.83 -2.37
N PRO A 62 -1.40 -21.48 -3.42
CA PRO A 62 -0.92 -20.11 -3.67
C PRO A 62 -2.03 -19.05 -3.82
N LYS A 63 -3.27 -19.48 -4.07
CA LYS A 63 -4.43 -18.57 -4.20
C LYS A 63 -4.90 -18.05 -2.84
N ASP A 64 -4.86 -18.89 -1.81
CA ASP A 64 -5.32 -18.53 -0.47
C ASP A 64 -4.34 -17.55 0.16
N ASP A 65 -3.04 -17.82 0.07
CA ASP A 65 -1.98 -16.90 0.50
C ASP A 65 -2.12 -15.53 -0.15
N LYS A 66 -2.44 -15.49 -1.44
CA LYS A 66 -2.64 -14.23 -2.16
C LYS A 66 -3.86 -13.45 -1.66
N ASN A 67 -4.92 -14.13 -1.23
CA ASN A 67 -6.11 -13.47 -0.69
C ASN A 67 -5.83 -12.93 0.71
N ILE A 68 -5.22 -13.72 1.59
CA ILE A 68 -4.81 -13.33 2.95
C ILE A 68 -3.91 -12.08 2.90
N GLU A 69 -2.87 -12.09 2.06
CA GLU A 69 -1.98 -10.93 1.88
C GLU A 69 -2.72 -9.68 1.35
N MET A 70 -3.68 -9.88 0.44
CA MET A 70 -4.49 -8.79 -0.10
C MET A 70 -5.46 -8.22 0.94
N GLU A 71 -6.01 -9.07 1.80
CA GLU A 71 -6.90 -8.69 2.90
C GLU A 71 -6.13 -7.92 3.99
N ALA A 72 -4.93 -8.37 4.36
CA ALA A 72 -4.03 -7.66 5.26
C ALA A 72 -3.60 -6.28 4.70
N ASP A 73 -3.25 -6.21 3.41
CA ASP A 73 -2.95 -4.93 2.73
C ASP A 73 -4.17 -4.00 2.73
N LEU A 74 -5.36 -4.54 2.49
CA LEU A 74 -6.61 -3.78 2.48
C LEU A 74 -6.93 -3.25 3.89
N PHE A 75 -6.79 -4.09 4.90
CA PHE A 75 -6.92 -3.74 6.31
C PHE A 75 -5.99 -2.58 6.67
N ALA A 76 -4.70 -2.71 6.36
CA ALA A 76 -3.71 -1.67 6.61
C ALA A 76 -4.09 -0.34 5.92
N SER A 77 -4.59 -0.42 4.69
CA SER A 77 -5.03 0.76 3.93
C SER A 77 -6.24 1.46 4.58
N PHE A 78 -7.19 0.70 5.14
CA PHE A 78 -8.36 1.26 5.80
C PHE A 78 -8.01 1.86 7.16
N LEU A 79 -7.17 1.17 7.92
CA LEU A 79 -6.71 1.63 9.24
C LEU A 79 -5.93 2.93 9.13
N LEU A 80 -4.96 3.00 8.22
CA LEU A 80 -4.10 4.18 8.06
C LEU A 80 -4.73 5.31 7.25
N MET A 81 -5.69 4.99 6.38
CA MET A 81 -6.34 5.97 5.50
C MET A 81 -7.87 5.81 5.50
N PRO A 82 -8.55 6.24 6.60
CA PRO A 82 -9.99 6.11 6.74
C PRO A 82 -10.77 6.77 5.61
N THR A 83 -11.81 6.09 5.12
CA THR A 83 -12.59 6.49 3.94
C THR A 83 -13.13 7.92 4.01
N SER A 84 -13.69 8.32 5.16
CA SER A 84 -14.24 9.66 5.39
C SER A 84 -13.16 10.75 5.28
N ASN A 85 -12.01 10.53 5.92
CA ASN A 85 -10.88 11.47 5.93
C ASN A 85 -10.26 11.59 4.54
N VAL A 86 -10.08 10.48 3.82
CA VAL A 86 -9.56 10.50 2.45
C VAL A 86 -10.51 11.24 1.50
N LYS A 87 -11.84 10.99 1.59
CA LYS A 87 -12.84 11.73 0.80
C LYS A 87 -12.78 13.22 1.12
N LYS A 88 -12.76 13.60 2.40
CA LYS A 88 -12.65 15.01 2.83
C LYS A 88 -11.41 15.68 2.25
N ALA A 89 -10.26 15.02 2.30
CA ALA A 89 -9.02 15.53 1.71
C ALA A 89 -9.10 15.65 0.18
N PHE A 90 -9.66 14.64 -0.49
CA PHE A 90 -9.84 14.64 -1.94
C PHE A 90 -10.72 15.80 -2.41
N PHE A 91 -11.88 15.99 -1.77
CA PHE A 91 -12.85 16.99 -2.17
C PHE A 91 -12.42 18.44 -1.88
N LYS A 92 -11.43 18.65 -0.99
CA LYS A 92 -10.74 19.95 -0.87
C LYS A 92 -9.93 20.33 -2.11
N VAL A 93 -9.50 19.35 -2.91
CA VAL A 93 -8.64 19.56 -4.09
C VAL A 93 -9.40 19.39 -5.41
N ARG A 94 -10.38 18.48 -5.45
CA ARG A 94 -11.09 18.08 -6.66
C ARG A 94 -12.58 17.90 -6.39
N LYS A 95 -13.42 18.44 -7.27
CA LYS A 95 -14.88 18.32 -7.16
C LYS A 95 -15.43 16.95 -7.61
N SER A 96 -14.67 16.19 -8.40
CA SER A 96 -15.11 14.90 -8.97
C SER A 96 -13.92 13.94 -9.17
N PRO A 97 -14.20 12.62 -9.31
CA PRO A 97 -13.18 11.63 -9.62
C PRO A 97 -12.38 11.94 -10.90
N LEU A 98 -11.10 11.56 -10.91
CA LEU A 98 -10.20 11.84 -12.02
C LEU A 98 -9.94 10.60 -12.86
N LYS A 99 -10.14 10.70 -14.17
CA LYS A 99 -9.72 9.69 -15.14
C LYS A 99 -8.34 10.06 -15.71
N MET A 100 -7.34 9.23 -15.45
CA MET A 100 -5.99 9.38 -16.00
C MET A 100 -5.97 8.86 -17.43
N THR A 101 -6.05 9.77 -18.40
CA THR A 101 -5.95 9.45 -19.83
C THR A 101 -4.55 9.73 -20.36
N ASP A 102 -4.13 8.97 -21.39
CA ASP A 102 -2.96 9.32 -22.18
C ASP A 102 -3.29 10.56 -23.01
N HIS A 103 -2.44 11.58 -22.98
CA HIS A 103 -2.54 12.74 -23.87
C HIS A 103 -1.44 12.69 -24.93
N ARG A 104 -1.24 11.52 -25.57
CA ARG A 104 -0.24 11.27 -26.62
C ARG A 104 -0.62 11.88 -27.99
N PHE A 105 -1.41 12.96 -28.02
CA PHE A 105 -1.96 13.50 -29.28
C PHE A 105 -1.30 14.77 -29.84
N PHE A 106 -0.32 15.38 -29.17
CA PHE A 106 0.38 16.55 -29.76
C PHE A 106 1.89 16.35 -29.68
N GLY A 107 2.42 15.72 -30.73
CA GLY A 107 3.78 15.20 -30.85
C GLY A 107 4.90 16.23 -30.98
N LEU A 108 4.83 17.41 -30.35
CA LEU A 108 5.85 18.45 -30.59
C LEU A 108 6.37 19.24 -29.37
N ILE A 109 5.95 18.99 -28.11
CA ILE A 109 6.46 19.80 -26.98
C ILE A 109 6.69 18.96 -25.71
N LYS A 110 7.98 18.88 -25.30
CA LYS A 110 8.57 18.44 -24.00
C LYS A 110 7.92 17.22 -23.32
N LYS A 111 8.72 16.15 -23.09
CA LYS A 111 8.40 14.95 -22.28
C LYS A 111 7.37 15.24 -21.17
N LYS A 112 6.07 15.11 -21.47
CA LYS A 112 5.02 15.30 -20.47
C LYS A 112 5.15 14.16 -19.46
N ARG A 113 4.99 14.47 -18.17
CA ARG A 113 4.92 13.46 -17.10
C ARG A 113 3.99 12.32 -17.52
N SER A 114 4.43 11.08 -17.32
CA SER A 114 3.65 9.87 -17.55
C SER A 114 2.34 9.90 -16.75
N ARG A 115 1.36 9.07 -17.15
CA ARG A 115 0.11 8.90 -16.39
C ARG A 115 0.37 8.59 -14.92
N LYS A 116 1.33 7.70 -14.63
CA LYS A 116 1.72 7.33 -13.27
C LYS A 116 2.28 8.51 -12.49
N GLU A 117 3.22 9.25 -13.06
CA GLU A 117 3.81 10.42 -12.38
C GLU A 117 2.77 11.51 -12.11
N ARG A 118 1.84 11.75 -13.04
CA ARG A 118 0.72 12.68 -12.84
C ARG A 118 -0.19 12.22 -11.70
N ALA A 119 -0.53 10.92 -11.67
CA ALA A 119 -1.36 10.35 -10.62
C ALA A 119 -0.67 10.45 -9.24
N ILE A 120 0.62 10.10 -9.15
CA ILE A 120 1.44 10.24 -7.94
C ILE A 120 1.51 11.71 -7.49
N PHE A 121 1.71 12.64 -8.42
CA PHE A 121 1.77 14.06 -8.11
C PHE A 121 0.47 14.56 -7.47
N ILE A 122 -0.68 14.23 -8.07
CA ILE A 122 -2.00 14.62 -7.57
C ILE A 122 -2.28 13.94 -6.22
N ALA A 123 -2.02 12.63 -6.11
CA ALA A 123 -2.20 11.88 -4.88
C ALA A 123 -1.36 12.48 -3.74
N ASN A 124 -0.09 12.83 -3.99
CA ASN A 124 0.77 13.45 -2.99
C ASN A 124 0.27 14.84 -2.55
N LYS A 125 -0.32 15.63 -3.45
CA LYS A 125 -0.94 16.92 -3.08
C LYS A 125 -2.11 16.70 -2.11
N ILE A 126 -2.99 15.76 -2.43
CA ILE A 126 -4.15 15.42 -1.59
C ILE A 126 -3.69 14.84 -0.24
N ARG A 127 -2.68 13.95 -0.25
CA ARG A 127 -2.07 13.35 0.93
C ARG A 127 -1.62 14.41 1.93
N LYS A 128 -0.84 15.41 1.47
CA LYS A 128 -0.37 16.52 2.31
C LYS A 128 -1.51 17.37 2.86
N ILE A 129 -2.48 17.75 2.02
CA ILE A 129 -3.66 18.54 2.45
C ILE A 129 -4.53 17.77 3.46
N GLY A 130 -4.54 16.44 3.36
CA GLY A 130 -5.25 15.56 4.27
C GLY A 130 -4.49 15.19 5.55
N GLY A 131 -3.23 15.62 5.71
CA GLY A 131 -2.40 15.26 6.87
C GLY A 131 -1.92 13.80 6.88
N PHE A 132 -1.97 13.09 5.75
CA PHE A 132 -1.56 11.69 5.63
C PHE A 132 -0.04 11.56 5.41
N GLU A 133 0.75 12.30 6.19
CA GLU A 133 2.21 12.35 6.03
C GLU A 133 2.89 11.05 6.45
N ASN A 134 2.23 10.33 7.36
CA ASN A 134 2.59 9.04 7.94
C ASN A 134 2.37 7.82 7.01
N VAL A 135 1.99 8.04 5.74
CA VAL A 135 1.86 6.98 4.72
C VAL A 135 2.63 7.34 3.46
N SER A 136 3.10 6.33 2.73
CA SER A 136 3.83 6.53 1.48
C SER A 136 2.95 7.13 0.36
N LYS A 137 3.58 7.81 -0.60
CA LYS A 137 2.87 8.39 -1.77
C LYS A 137 2.15 7.32 -2.59
N LEU A 138 2.76 6.14 -2.74
CA LEU A 138 2.19 5.03 -3.50
C LEU A 138 1.01 4.39 -2.76
N ALA A 139 1.12 4.17 -1.44
CA ALA A 139 0.02 3.65 -0.64
C ALA A 139 -1.20 4.58 -0.72
N PHE A 140 -0.98 5.90 -0.61
CA PHE A 140 -2.07 6.87 -0.76
C PHE A 140 -2.68 6.91 -2.17
N LEU A 141 -1.86 6.77 -3.22
CA LEU A 141 -2.36 6.65 -4.59
C LEU A 141 -3.23 5.40 -4.75
N ASN A 142 -2.76 4.25 -4.27
CA ASN A 142 -3.50 2.99 -4.30
C ASN A 142 -4.84 3.10 -3.58
N ARG A 143 -4.87 3.80 -2.45
CA ARG A 143 -6.10 4.09 -1.71
C ARG A 143 -7.11 4.85 -2.56
N LEU A 144 -6.66 5.90 -3.26
CA LEU A 144 -7.53 6.67 -4.17
C LEU A 144 -8.03 5.84 -5.36
N ILE A 145 -7.22 4.90 -5.87
CA ILE A 145 -7.61 3.98 -6.94
C ILE A 145 -8.68 3.02 -6.43
N GLY A 146 -8.48 2.37 -5.29
CA GLY A 146 -9.45 1.46 -4.67
C GLY A 146 -10.79 2.14 -4.34
N MET A 147 -10.76 3.44 -4.05
CA MET A 147 -11.96 4.25 -3.83
C MET A 147 -12.61 4.79 -5.11
N ASN A 148 -12.10 4.43 -6.29
CA ASN A 148 -12.56 4.96 -7.58
C ASN A 148 -12.48 6.49 -7.72
N LEU A 149 -11.65 7.16 -6.92
CA LEU A 149 -11.40 8.60 -6.97
C LEU A 149 -10.33 8.96 -8.02
N ILE A 150 -9.43 8.02 -8.32
CA ILE A 150 -8.51 8.06 -9.46
C ILE A 150 -8.74 6.80 -10.30
N LYS A 151 -9.01 6.96 -11.59
CA LYS A 151 -9.30 5.89 -12.55
C LYS A 151 -8.30 5.92 -13.72
N GLY A 152 -8.24 4.85 -14.51
CA GLY A 152 -7.39 4.80 -15.72
C GLY A 152 -5.92 4.47 -15.46
N ILE A 153 -5.61 4.01 -14.26
CA ILE A 153 -4.31 3.46 -13.85
C ILE A 153 -4.54 2.25 -12.94
N SER A 154 -3.68 1.24 -13.05
CA SER A 154 -3.74 0.03 -12.21
C SER A 154 -3.23 0.30 -10.80
N TYR A 155 -3.52 -0.62 -9.87
CA TYR A 155 -2.88 -0.65 -8.56
C TYR A 155 -1.35 -0.71 -8.71
N GLN A 156 -0.62 0.04 -7.89
CA GLN A 156 0.83 0.18 -7.98
C GLN A 156 1.49 -0.63 -6.85
N SER A 157 2.23 -1.68 -7.18
CA SER A 157 3.03 -2.42 -6.20
C SER A 157 4.47 -1.89 -6.14
N TYR A 158 5.10 -2.04 -4.97
CA TYR A 158 6.54 -1.86 -4.78
C TYR A 158 7.37 -3.07 -5.22
N ARG A 159 6.76 -4.24 -5.52
CA ARG A 159 7.51 -5.42 -5.95
C ARG A 159 8.41 -5.04 -7.12
N ASN A 160 9.72 -5.12 -6.89
CA ASN A 160 10.71 -5.05 -7.95
C ASN A 160 10.35 -6.15 -8.94
N LYS A 161 10.09 -5.80 -10.21
CA LYS A 161 10.14 -6.82 -11.24
C LYS A 161 11.56 -7.38 -11.21
N PRO A 162 11.76 -8.71 -11.18
CA PRO A 162 13.09 -9.23 -11.44
C PRO A 162 13.58 -8.60 -12.75
N LYS A 163 14.81 -8.08 -12.72
CA LYS A 163 15.48 -7.72 -13.97
C LYS A 163 15.69 -9.05 -14.69
N ASN A 164 14.95 -9.25 -15.77
CA ASN A 164 15.31 -10.26 -16.77
C ASN A 164 16.67 -9.90 -17.37
#